data_AF-A0A7K2NWP0-F1
#
_entry.id   AF-A0A7K2NWP0-F1
#
_cell.length_a   1.000
_cell.length_b   1.000
_cell.length_c   1.000
_cell.angle_alpha   90.00
_cell.angle_beta   90.00
_cell.angle_gamma   90.00
#
_symmetry.space_group_name_H-M   'P 1'
#
loop_
_entity.id
_entity.type
_entity.pdbx_description
1 polymer ?
#
loop_
_entity_poly.entity_id
_entity_poly.type
_entity_poly.pdbx_seq_one_letter_code
_entity_poly.pdbx_strand_id
1 'polypeptide(L)' 'MRRTVFNEDHEAFRETLRAFIEAEVVPVYDDWFAAGQAPREFYYKLGE' A
#
# COMPACT_ATOMS: atom_id res chain seq x y z
N MET A 1 5.37 16.69 15.19
CA MET A 1 4.64 17.79 14.52
C MET A 1 3.66 17.19 13.52
N ARG A 2 2.40 17.61 13.52
CA ARG A 2 1.44 17.22 12.46
C ARG A 2 1.85 17.93 11.17
N ARG A 3 2.02 17.19 10.08
CA ARG A 3 2.32 17.75 8.75
C ARG A 3 1.05 18.43 8.24
N THR A 4 1.11 19.72 7.93
CA THR A 4 -0.04 20.52 7.47
C THR A 4 -0.23 20.51 5.95
N VAL A 5 0.60 19.75 5.23
CA VAL A 5 0.59 19.68 3.75
C VAL A 5 -0.53 18.77 3.24
N PHE A 6 -1.03 17.86 4.07
CA PHE A 6 -2.07 16.91 3.69
C PHE A 6 -3.44 17.42 4.13
N ASN A 7 -4.37 17.45 3.19
CA ASN A 7 -5.77 17.76 3.44
C ASN A 7 -6.58 16.46 3.64
N GLU A 8 -7.89 16.61 3.83
CA GLU A 8 -8.81 15.50 4.08
C GLU A 8 -8.80 14.45 2.95
N ASP A 9 -8.71 14.87 1.69
CA ASP A 9 -8.63 13.94 0.55
C ASP A 9 -7.37 13.06 0.61
N HIS A 10 -6.24 13.63 1.03
CA HIS A 10 -4.99 12.86 1.19
C HIS A 10 -5.10 11.84 2.33
N GLU A 11 -5.77 12.21 3.43
CA GLU A 11 -5.96 11.30 4.56
C GLU A 11 -6.94 10.18 4.20
N ALA A 12 -8.05 10.49 3.53
CA ALA A 12 -8.98 9.48 3.02
C ALA A 12 -8.29 8.51 2.05
N PHE A 13 -7.49 9.03 1.11
CA PHE A 13 -6.70 8.18 0.20
C PHE A 13 -5.71 7.28 0.96
N ARG A 14 -5.05 7.81 2.00
CA ARG A 14 -4.13 7.03 2.84
C ARG A 14 -4.82 5.91 3.60
N GLU A 15 -6.01 6.14 4.12
CA GLU A 15 -6.79 5.11 4.82
C GLU A 15 -7.13 3.96 3.87
N THR A 16 -7.60 4.27 2.66
CA THR A 16 -7.86 3.26 1.63
C THR A 16 -6.61 2.47 1.27
N LEU A 17 -5.49 3.16 1.02
CA LEU A 17 -4.22 2.51 0.68
C LEU A 17 -3.70 1.64 1.83
N ARG A 18 -3.84 2.10 3.09
CA ARG A 18 -3.42 1.34 4.27
C ARG A 18 -4.19 0.03 4.37
N ALA A 19 -5.52 0.08 4.24
CA ALA A 19 -6.35 -1.11 4.28
C ALA A 19 -5.98 -2.11 3.17
N PHE A 20 -5.72 -1.63 1.95
CA PHE A 20 -5.27 -2.47 0.85
C PHE A 20 -3.92 -3.15 1.15
N ILE A 21 -2.92 -2.40 1.61
CA ILE A 21 -1.59 -2.94 1.94
C ILE A 21 -1.68 -3.97 3.09
N GLU A 22 -2.51 -3.71 4.11
CA GLU A 22 -2.75 -4.64 5.21
C GLU A 22 -3.37 -5.96 4.75
N ALA A 23 -4.29 -5.92 3.79
CA ALA A 23 -4.94 -7.11 3.25
C ALA A 23 -4.05 -7.88 2.25
N GLU A 24 -3.32 -7.17 1.40
CA GLU A 24 -2.71 -7.74 0.18
C GLU A 24 -1.20 -7.93 0.26
N VAL A 25 -0.52 -7.10 1.05
CA VAL A 25 0.96 -7.09 1.10
C VAL A 25 1.46 -7.70 2.40
N VAL A 26 0.90 -7.30 3.54
CA VAL A 26 1.35 -7.77 4.86
C VAL A 26 1.40 -9.31 4.97
N PRO A 27 0.42 -10.09 4.44
CA PRO A 27 0.47 -11.55 4.55
C PRO A 27 1.59 -12.22 3.75
N VAL A 28 2.14 -11.57 2.72
CA VAL A 28 3.10 -12.14 1.76
C VAL A 28 4.43 -11.37 1.69
N TYR A 29 4.62 -10.39 2.59
CA TYR A 29 5.73 -9.47 2.54
C TYR A 29 7.10 -10.17 2.63
N ASP A 30 7.21 -11.17 3.51
CA ASP A 30 8.47 -11.89 3.72
C ASP A 30 8.94 -12.61 2.44
N ASP A 31 8.01 -13.15 1.65
CA ASP A 31 8.31 -13.79 0.37
C ASP A 31 8.81 -12.77 -0.67
N TRP A 32 8.18 -11.59 -0.72
CA TRP A 32 8.61 -10.51 -1.62
C TRP A 32 9.96 -9.96 -1.22
N PHE A 33 10.22 -9.85 0.08
CA PHE A 33 11.49 -9.43 0.63
C PHE A 33 12.60 -10.41 0.27
N ALA A 34 12.35 -11.72 0.45
CA ALA A 34 13.28 -12.78 0.07
C ALA A 34 13.53 -12.79 -1.45
N ALA A 35 12.50 -12.55 -2.26
CA ALA A 35 12.60 -12.44 -3.72
C ALA A 35 13.25 -11.13 -4.21
N GLY A 36 13.35 -10.12 -3.34
CA GLY A 36 13.85 -8.78 -3.66
C GLY A 36 12.93 -7.94 -4.55
N GLN A 37 11.68 -8.37 -4.77
CA GLN A 37 10.72 -7.67 -5.62
C GLN A 37 9.27 -8.08 -5.32
N ALA A 38 8.33 -7.18 -5.59
CA ALA A 38 6.90 -7.49 -5.65
C ALA A 38 6.53 -8.14 -7.01
N PRO A 39 5.58 -9.08 -7.05
CA PRO A 39 5.06 -9.67 -8.29
C PRO A 39 4.52 -8.59 -9.24
N ARG A 40 4.70 -8.77 -10.55
CA ARG A 40 4.18 -7.79 -11.54
C ARG A 40 2.65 -7.65 -11.48
N GLU A 41 1.96 -8.75 -11.21
CA GLU A 41 0.49 -8.79 -11.13
C GLU A 41 -0.09 -7.90 -10.03
N PHE A 42 0.66 -7.70 -8.94
CA PHE A 42 0.28 -6.81 -7.84
C PHE A 42 -0.02 -5.39 -8.33
N TYR A 43 0.75 -4.87 -9.29
CA TYR A 43 0.55 -3.51 -9.81
C TYR A 43 -0.73 -3.36 -10.63
N TYR A 44 -1.22 -4.43 -11.26
CA TYR A 44 -2.52 -4.39 -11.93
C TYR A 44 -3.65 -4.31 -10.90
N LYS A 45 -3.58 -5.14 -9.85
CA LYS A 45 -4.56 -5.12 -8.75
C LYS A 45 -4.58 -3.79 -7.98
N LEU A 46 -3.42 -3.13 -7.84
CA LEU A 46 -3.34 -1.81 -7.20
C LEU A 46 -4.01 -0.70 -8.02
N GLY A 47 -4.14 -0.89 -9.34
CA GLY A 47 -4.73 0.09 -10.26
C GLY A 47 -6.20 -0.14 -10.60
N GLU A 48 -6.80 -1.24 -10.14
CA GLU A 48 -8.25 -1.50 -10.20
C GLU A 48 -9.01 -0.69 -9.15
#